data_AF-T1HA27-F1
#
_entry.id   AF-T1HA27-F1
#
_cell.length_a   1.000
_cell.length_b   1.000
_cell.length_c   1.000
_cell.angle_alpha   90.00
_cell.angle_beta   90.00
_cell.angle_gamma   90.00
#
_symmetry.space_group_name_H-M   'P 1'
#
loop_
_entity.id
_entity.type
_entity.pdbx_description
1 polymer ?
#
loop_
_entity_poly.entity_id
_entity_poly.type
_entity_poly.pdbx_seq_one_letter_code
_entity_poly.pdbx_strand_id
1 'polypeptide(L)' 'MPTYQNTADVDLDPPEVRVKTAYNGEIMITYIDPQITLEQLCQEMRDICRFNQEQVFTMKWVDEEGFIQGLLFSLQAF' A
#
# COMPACT_ATOMS: atom_id res chain seq x y z
N MET A 1 -38.10 -20.81 -19.57
CA MET A 1 -37.81 -19.42 -19.15
C MET A 1 -36.47 -19.45 -18.41
N PRO A 2 -35.34 -19.13 -19.04
CA PRO A 2 -34.09 -19.05 -18.30
C PRO A 2 -34.13 -17.81 -17.39
N THR A 3 -34.02 -18.03 -16.09
CA THR A 3 -33.87 -16.98 -15.10
C THR A 3 -32.54 -16.28 -15.34
N TYR A 4 -32.59 -14.98 -15.63
CA TYR A 4 -31.42 -14.13 -15.81
C TYR A 4 -30.62 -14.16 -14.50
N GLN A 5 -29.54 -14.95 -14.46
CA GLN A 5 -28.53 -14.78 -13.43
C GLN A 5 -27.93 -13.39 -13.69
N ASN A 6 -28.20 -12.49 -12.75
CA ASN A 6 -27.63 -11.17 -12.72
C ASN A 6 -26.12 -11.33 -12.52
N THR A 7 -25.38 -11.45 -13.62
CA THR A 7 -23.93 -11.26 -13.66
C THR A 7 -23.68 -9.76 -13.77
N ALA A 8 -24.11 -9.00 -12.78
CA ALA A 8 -23.37 -7.83 -12.38
C ALA A 8 -22.43 -8.31 -11.28
N ASP A 9 -21.42 -9.06 -11.70
CA ASP A 9 -20.13 -9.03 -11.05
C ASP A 9 -19.68 -7.57 -11.19
N VAL A 10 -20.19 -6.72 -10.28
CA VAL A 10 -19.52 -5.48 -9.99
C VAL A 10 -18.25 -5.96 -9.32
N ASP A 11 -17.25 -6.19 -10.16
CA ASP A 11 -15.84 -6.11 -9.81
C ASP A 11 -15.65 -4.69 -9.26
N LEU A 12 -16.15 -4.50 -8.04
CA LEU A 12 -15.73 -3.46 -7.13
C LEU A 12 -14.36 -3.96 -6.71
N ASP A 13 -13.39 -3.86 -7.62
CA ASP A 13 -11.98 -3.83 -7.24
C ASP A 13 -11.95 -2.90 -6.02
N PRO A 14 -11.60 -3.42 -4.83
CA PRO A 14 -11.60 -2.61 -3.64
C PRO A 14 -10.76 -1.36 -3.96
N PRO A 15 -11.19 -0.15 -3.58
CA PRO A 15 -10.47 1.05 -3.97
C PRO A 15 -9.07 1.01 -3.37
N GLU A 16 -8.11 0.53 -4.14
CA GLU A 16 -6.75 0.31 -3.68
C GLU A 16 -6.11 1.66 -3.40
N VAL A 17 -5.56 1.81 -2.21
CA VAL A 17 -4.86 3.02 -1.81
C VAL A 17 -3.48 2.96 -2.44
N ARG A 18 -3.20 3.91 -3.32
CA ARG A 18 -1.86 4.08 -3.87
C ARG A 18 -0.92 4.57 -2.77
N VAL A 19 0.14 3.83 -2.53
CA VAL A 19 1.19 4.16 -1.58
C VAL A 19 2.49 4.38 -2.31
N LYS A 20 3.18 5.45 -1.94
CA LYS A 20 4.52 5.78 -2.41
C LYS A 20 5.45 5.60 -1.24
N THR A 21 6.52 4.86 -1.44
CA THR A 21 7.46 4.50 -0.39
C THR A 21 8.84 4.94 -0.81
N ALA A 22 9.40 5.91 -0.11
CA ALA A 22 10.75 6.40 -0.31
C ALA A 22 11.72 5.65 0.60
N TYR A 23 12.64 4.88 0.02
CA TYR A 23 13.69 4.16 0.74
C TYR A 23 15.02 4.25 -0.03
N ASN A 24 16.12 4.57 0.66
CA ASN A 24 17.47 4.64 0.09
C ASN A 24 17.60 5.53 -1.16
N GLY A 25 16.78 6.58 -1.28
CA GLY A 25 16.75 7.48 -2.43
C GLY A 25 15.89 6.99 -3.61
N GLU A 26 15.27 5.81 -3.50
CA GLU A 26 14.35 5.26 -4.48
C GLU A 26 12.90 5.41 -4.00
N ILE A 27 11.96 5.65 -4.93
CA ILE A 27 10.53 5.74 -4.65
C ILE A 27 9.84 4.55 -5.29
N MET A 28 9.28 3.68 -4.46
CA MET A 28 8.48 2.53 -4.86
C MET A 28 7.01 2.89 -4.79
N ILE A 29 6.20 2.39 -5.73
CA ILE A 29 4.76 2.65 -5.76
C ILE A 29 4.06 1.31 -5.63
N THR A 30 3.23 1.18 -4.60
CA THR A 30 2.42 -0.01 -4.36
C THR A 30 0.97 0.37 -4.16
N TYR A 31 0.09 -0.62 -4.31
CA TYR A 31 -1.34 -0.50 -4.12
C TYR A 31 -1.68 -1.40 -2.95
N ILE A 32 -2.28 -0.83 -1.90
CA ILE A 32 -2.66 -1.58 -0.70
C ILE A 32 -4.17 -1.51 -0.52
N ASP A 33 -4.72 -2.55 0.08
CA ASP A 33 -6.13 -2.56 0.44
C ASP A 33 -6.40 -1.48 1.51
N PRO A 34 -7.49 -0.69 1.40
CA PRO A 34 -7.84 0.32 2.39
C PRO A 34 -8.18 -0.27 3.77
N GLN A 35 -8.45 -1.58 3.87
CA GLN A 35 -8.68 -2.31 5.11
C GLN A 35 -7.41 -2.99 5.66
N ILE A 36 -6.23 -2.73 5.09
CA ILE A 36 -4.97 -3.32 5.56
C ILE A 36 -4.65 -2.87 6.99
N THR A 37 -4.15 -3.81 7.80
CA THR A 37 -3.66 -3.50 9.15
C THR A 37 -2.20 -3.03 9.12
N LEU A 38 -1.77 -2.34 10.18
CA LEU A 38 -0.38 -1.88 10.29
C LEU A 38 0.64 -3.03 10.23
N GLU A 39 0.29 -4.20 10.79
CA GLU A 39 1.15 -5.39 10.75
C GLU A 39 1.33 -5.93 9.33
N GLN A 40 0.25 -6.01 8.54
CA GLN A 40 0.31 -6.41 7.14
C GLN A 40 1.09 -5.37 6.31
N LEU A 41 0.84 -4.07 6.52
CA LEU A 41 1.60 -3.02 5.86
C LEU A 41 3.11 -3.11 6.17
N CYS A 42 3.46 -3.43 7.41
CA CYS A 42 4.85 -3.64 7.82
C CYS A 42 5.49 -4.83 7.10
N GLN A 43 4.77 -5.95 6.94
CA GLN A 43 5.24 -7.10 6.16
C GLN A 43 5.42 -6.75 4.69
N GLU A 44 4.44 -6.09 4.07
CA GLU A 44 4.51 -5.63 2.68
C GLU A 44 5.72 -4.71 2.48
N MET A 45 5.94 -3.72 3.35
CA MET A 45 7.09 -2.82 3.23
C MET A 45 8.43 -3.56 3.38
N ARG A 46 8.49 -4.62 4.19
CA ARG A 46 9.67 -5.49 4.26
C ARG A 46 9.89 -6.26 2.96
N ASP A 47 8.84 -6.78 2.36
CA ASP A 47 8.94 -7.49 1.08
C ASP A 47 9.36 -6.54 -0.06
N ILE A 48 8.68 -5.38 -0.16
CA ILE A 48 8.92 -4.32 -1.14
C ILE A 48 10.35 -3.80 -1.06
N CYS A 49 10.81 -3.42 0.13
CA CYS A 49 12.16 -2.89 0.35
C CYS A 49 13.22 -3.99 0.55
N ARG A 50 12.83 -5.27 0.47
CA ARG A 50 13.67 -6.46 0.75
C ARG A 50 14.44 -6.35 2.07
N PHE A 51 13.76 -5.91 3.12
CA PHE A 51 14.34 -5.85 4.46
C PHE A 51 14.55 -7.25 5.04
N ASN A 52 15.64 -7.42 5.79
CA ASN A 52 15.79 -8.61 6.63
C ASN A 52 14.68 -8.64 7.70
N GLN A 53 14.24 -9.84 8.09
CA GLN A 53 13.22 -10.01 9.13
C GLN A 53 13.62 -9.39 10.48
N GLU A 54 14.92 -9.35 10.77
CA GLU A 54 15.49 -8.76 11.98
C GLU A 54 15.76 -7.25 11.84
N GLN A 55 15.67 -6.70 10.62
CA GLN A 55 16.01 -5.31 10.39
C GLN A 55 14.91 -4.40 10.94
N VAL A 56 15.32 -3.46 11.78
CA VAL A 56 14.43 -2.43 12.33
C VAL A 56 14.41 -1.26 11.34
N PHE A 57 13.20 -0.81 11.02
CA PHE A 57 12.99 0.37 10.20
C PHE A 57 11.97 1.29 10.85
N THR A 58 12.04 2.56 10.50
CA THR A 58 11.05 3.58 10.85
C THR A 58 10.30 3.99 9.61
N MET A 59 8.97 4.00 9.69
CA MET A 59 8.08 4.51 8.66
C MET A 59 7.54 5.87 9.09
N LYS A 60 7.81 6.91 8.32
CA LYS A 60 7.26 8.25 8.53
C LYS A 60 6.29 8.55 7.41
N TRP A 61 5.06 8.92 7.73
CA TRP A 61 4.16 9.48 6.74
C TRP A 61 4.61 10.91 6.43
N VAL A 62 4.57 11.27 5.16
CA VAL A 62 4.85 12.61 4.68
C VAL A 62 3.52 13.20 4.23
N ASP A 63 3.09 14.26 4.90
CA ASP A 63 1.96 15.05 4.43
C ASP A 63 2.41 15.82 3.18
N GLU A 64 1.86 15.48 2.01
CA GLU A 64 1.85 16.43 0.91
C GLU A 64 0.51 17.15 0.96
N GLU A 65 0.53 18.46 1.30
CA GLU A 65 -0.65 19.33 1.42
C GLU A 65 -1.49 19.50 0.13
N GLY A 66 -1.27 18.70 -0.90
CA GLY A 66 -1.94 18.84 -2.19
C GLY A 66 -2.60 17.56 -2.63
N PHE A 67 -3.88 17.35 -2.32
CA PHE A 67 -4.88 16.55 -3.08
C PHE A 67 -4.43 15.25 -3.77
N ILE A 68 -3.33 14.61 -3.34
CA ILE A 68 -2.80 13.42 -4.00
C ILE A 68 -3.60 12.22 -3.53
N GLN A 69 -4.08 11.43 -4.50
CA GLN A 69 -4.86 10.22 -4.30
C GLN A 69 -4.03 9.06 -3.69
N GLY A 70 -3.04 9.34 -2.85
CA GLY A 70 -2.14 8.33 -2.31
C GLY A 70 -1.30 8.80 -1.13
N LEU A 71 -0.85 7.84 -0.33
CA LEU A 71 -0.04 8.07 0.87
C LEU A 71 1.44 8.06 0.51
N LEU A 72 2.24 9.00 1.03
CA LEU A 72 3.70 8.98 0.90
C LEU A 72 4.33 8.59 2.24
N PHE A 73 5.12 7.52 2.24
CA PHE A 73 5.93 7.10 3.37
C PHE A 73 7.42 7.27 3.07
N SER A 74 8.16 7.77 4.05
CA SER A 74 9.62 7.74 4.09
C SER A 74 10.04 6.63 5.04
N LEU A 75 10.71 5.62 4.49
CA LEU A 75 11.31 4.52 5.25
C LEU A 75 12.78 4.82 5.53
N GLN A 76 13.20 4.56 6.77
CA GLN A 76 14.59 4.60 7.18
C GLN A 76 14.91 3.31 7.93
N ALA A 77 15.83 2.50 7.39
CA ALA A 77 16.34 1.30 8.05
C ALA A 77 17.56 1.65 8.91
N PHE A 78 17.75 0.94 10.02
CA PHE A 78 18.90 1.04 10.92
C PHE A 78 19.78 -0.20 10.84
#